data_AF-A0A2E6THF3-F1
#
_entry.id   AF-A0A2E6THF3-F1
#
_cell.length_a   1.000
_cell.length_b   1.000
_cell.length_c   1.000
_cell.angle_alpha   90.00
_cell.angle_beta   90.00
_cell.angle_gamma   90.00
#
_symmetry.space_group_name_H-M   'P 1'
#
loop_
_entity.id
_entity.type
_entity.pdbx_description
1 polymer ?
#
loop_
_entity_poly.entity_id
_entity_poly.type
_entity_poly.pdbx_seq_one_letter_code
_entity_poly.pdbx_strand_id
1 'polypeptide(L)'
;MTGDLALLHDANGFLSLPKFKGSLTIVLVNNRGGGIFETLPVAQREPAIFEECFATPQAVDFSELATCHGVEHLKPSSWEEFEAAMSDLSAAGVRLVELAADRKQDVSLRADLLAEAGATA
;
A
#
# COMPACT_ATOMS: atom_id res chain seq x y z
N MET A 1 -6.68 0.63 5.76
CA MET A 1 -5.56 0.16 4.90
C MET A 1 -5.93 0.42 3.45
N THR A 2 -4.97 0.73 2.59
CA THR A 2 -5.20 1.02 1.17
C THR A 2 -3.96 0.64 0.33
N GLY A 3 -4.13 0.53 -0.99
CA GLY A 3 -3.03 0.45 -1.95
C GLY A 3 -2.58 1.83 -2.42
N ASP A 4 -1.44 1.90 -3.11
CA ASP A 4 -0.86 3.12 -3.68
C ASP A 4 -1.78 3.80 -4.71
N LEU A 5 -2.29 3.07 -5.70
CA LEU A 5 -3.20 3.66 -6.71
C LEU A 5 -4.49 4.20 -6.09
N ALA A 6 -5.03 3.49 -5.10
CA ALA A 6 -6.25 3.91 -4.41
C ALA A 6 -6.02 5.16 -3.55
N LEU A 7 -4.87 5.25 -2.87
CA LEU A 7 -4.51 6.47 -2.13
C LEU A 7 -4.31 7.65 -3.08
N LEU A 8 -3.64 7.46 -4.22
CA LEU A 8 -3.45 8.51 -5.22
C LEU A 8 -4.77 8.99 -5.81
N HIS A 9 -5.71 8.08 -6.09
CA HIS A 9 -7.04 8.42 -6.59
C HIS A 9 -7.81 9.35 -5.63
N ASP A 10 -7.67 9.15 -4.32
CA ASP A 10 -8.36 9.94 -3.29
C ASP A 10 -7.39 10.76 -2.41
N ALA A 11 -6.26 11.21 -2.96
CA ALA A 11 -5.28 11.98 -2.19
C ALA A 11 -5.89 13.28 -1.62
N ASN A 12 -6.81 13.89 -2.37
CA ASN A 12 -7.57 15.06 -1.94
C ASN A 12 -8.53 14.78 -0.76
N GLY A 13 -8.76 13.52 -0.40
CA GLY A 13 -9.47 13.15 0.83
C GLY A 13 -8.81 13.75 2.08
N PHE A 14 -7.50 13.98 2.06
CA PHE A 14 -6.78 14.68 3.13
C PHE A 14 -7.21 16.14 3.32
N LEU A 15 -7.91 16.78 2.37
CA LEU A 15 -8.48 18.12 2.59
C LEU A 15 -9.56 18.13 3.68
N SER A 16 -10.05 16.97 4.11
CA SER A 16 -10.99 16.83 5.22
C SER A 16 -10.35 16.93 6.61
N LEU A 17 -9.01 16.89 6.71
CA LEU A 17 -8.26 16.88 7.98
C LEU A 17 -8.64 17.99 8.97
N PRO A 18 -8.87 19.25 8.57
CA PRO A 18 -9.26 20.30 9.52
C PRO A 18 -10.59 20.03 10.25
N LYS A 19 -11.44 19.16 9.71
CA LYS A 19 -12.72 18.75 10.30
C LYS A 19 -12.63 17.40 11.01
N PHE A 20 -11.54 16.66 10.80
CA PHE A 20 -11.33 15.36 11.41
C PHE A 20 -11.07 15.50 12.92
N LYS A 21 -11.73 14.65 13.71
CA LYS A 21 -11.51 14.57 15.17
C LYS A 21 -11.20 13.13 15.52
N GLY A 22 -10.06 12.92 16.19
CA GLY A 22 -9.61 11.60 16.61
C GLY A 22 -8.23 11.27 16.07
N SER A 23 -7.96 9.97 15.96
CA SER A 23 -6.72 9.43 15.42
C SER A 23 -7.05 8.45 14.30
N LEU A 24 -6.31 8.54 13.19
CA LEU A 24 -6.40 7.59 12.08
C LEU A 24 -4.99 7.22 11.61
N THR A 25 -4.73 5.92 11.60
CA THR A 25 -3.52 5.36 10.96
C THR A 25 -3.92 4.74 9.63
N ILE A 26 -3.37 5.28 8.55
CA ILE A 26 -3.55 4.73 7.20
C ILE A 26 -2.33 3.88 6.89
N VAL A 27 -2.51 2.55 6.82
CA VAL A 27 -1.49 1.66 6.27
C VAL A 27 -1.60 1.67 4.75
N LEU A 28 -0.55 2.14 4.09
CA LEU A 28 -0.37 2.17 2.64
C LEU A 28 0.47 0.97 2.24
N VAL A 29 -0.09 0.05 1.45
CA VAL A 29 0.67 -1.01 0.80
C VAL A 29 1.12 -0.48 -0.57
N ASN A 30 2.39 -0.12 -0.66
CA ASN A 30 3.00 0.42 -1.88
C ASN A 30 3.72 -0.68 -2.64
N ASN A 31 3.03 -1.29 -3.60
CA ASN A 31 3.58 -2.29 -4.51
C ASN A 31 3.74 -1.78 -5.95
N ARG A 32 3.68 -0.44 -6.14
CA ARG A 32 3.92 0.27 -7.40
C ARG A 32 2.95 -0.15 -8.51
N GLY A 33 1.66 -0.05 -8.25
CA GLY A 33 0.61 -0.26 -9.24
C GLY A 33 -0.48 -1.24 -8.83
N GLY A 34 -1.26 -1.70 -9.80
CA GLY A 34 -2.38 -2.60 -9.63
C GLY A 34 -1.95 -4.04 -9.36
N GLY A 35 -1.34 -4.32 -8.20
CA GLY A 35 -0.80 -5.64 -7.87
C GLY A 35 -1.82 -6.79 -7.94
N ILE A 36 -3.11 -6.52 -7.78
CA ILE A 36 -4.17 -7.53 -7.95
C ILE A 36 -4.18 -8.16 -9.35
N PHE A 37 -3.80 -7.38 -10.38
CA PHE A 37 -3.84 -7.83 -11.76
C PHE A 37 -2.70 -8.79 -12.11
N GLU A 38 -1.67 -8.92 -11.26
CA GLU A 38 -0.57 -9.88 -11.45
C GLU A 38 -1.04 -11.34 -11.45
N THR A 39 -2.23 -11.60 -10.89
CA THR A 39 -2.85 -12.93 -10.90
C THR A 39 -3.53 -13.27 -12.23
N LEU A 40 -3.69 -12.29 -13.13
CA LEU A 40 -4.34 -12.49 -14.41
C LEU A 40 -3.38 -13.07 -15.46
N PRO A 41 -3.84 -13.94 -16.37
CA PRO A 41 -2.98 -14.52 -17.42
C PRO A 41 -2.27 -13.49 -18.31
N VAL A 42 -2.83 -12.29 -18.46
CA VAL A 42 -2.25 -11.20 -19.26
C VAL A 42 -0.88 -10.75 -18.71
N ALA A 43 -0.64 -10.88 -17.40
CA ALA A 43 0.63 -10.52 -16.77
C ALA A 43 1.81 -11.31 -17.35
N GLN A 44 1.58 -12.58 -17.73
CA GLN A 44 2.60 -13.45 -18.33
C GLN A 44 2.59 -13.40 -19.86
N ARG A 45 1.40 -13.28 -20.47
CA ARG A 45 1.23 -13.38 -21.93
C ARG A 45 1.67 -12.11 -22.66
N GLU A 46 1.41 -10.94 -22.07
CA GLU A 46 1.62 -9.64 -22.72
C GLU A 46 2.22 -8.64 -21.71
N PRO A 47 3.45 -8.87 -21.21
CA PRO A 47 4.01 -8.14 -20.08
C PRO A 47 4.14 -6.62 -20.31
N ALA A 48 4.39 -6.19 -21.55
CA ALA A 48 4.47 -4.76 -21.88
C ALA A 48 3.10 -4.07 -21.78
N ILE A 49 2.07 -4.66 -22.39
CA ILE A 49 0.68 -4.15 -22.32
C ILE A 49 0.14 -4.23 -20.90
N PHE A 50 0.49 -5.30 -20.18
CA PHE A 50 0.15 -5.44 -18.78
C PHE A 50 0.69 -4.29 -17.94
N GLU A 51 1.98 -3.99 -18.07
CA GLU A 51 2.64 -2.94 -17.30
C GLU A 51 2.01 -1.56 -17.57
N GLU A 52 1.72 -1.27 -18.84
CA GLU A 52 1.17 0.00 -19.30
C GLU A 52 -0.32 0.19 -18.93
N CYS A 53 -1.14 -0.85 -19.12
CA CYS A 53 -2.60 -0.72 -19.08
C CYS A 53 -3.25 -1.27 -17.80
N PHE A 54 -2.56 -2.15 -17.06
CA PHE A 54 -3.13 -2.83 -15.88
C PHE A 54 -2.35 -2.50 -14.61
N ALA A 55 -1.04 -2.74 -14.60
CA ALA A 55 -0.22 -2.41 -13.45
C ALA A 55 -0.16 -0.90 -13.23
N THR A 56 0.02 -0.11 -14.30
CA THR A 56 -0.01 1.36 -14.25
C THR A 56 0.87 1.95 -13.13
N PRO A 57 2.17 1.57 -13.05
CA PRO A 57 3.04 2.03 -11.97
C PRO A 57 3.14 3.56 -11.94
N GLN A 58 3.07 4.14 -10.75
CA GLN A 58 3.19 5.59 -10.54
C GLN A 58 4.51 5.93 -9.87
N ALA A 59 5.16 7.00 -10.32
CA ALA A 59 6.38 7.52 -9.72
C ALA A 59 6.03 8.66 -8.74
N VAL A 60 5.66 8.30 -7.51
CA VAL A 60 5.25 9.25 -6.47
C VAL A 60 6.06 9.04 -5.19
N ASP A 61 6.52 10.13 -4.59
CA ASP A 61 7.01 10.15 -3.22
C ASP A 61 5.83 10.41 -2.26
N PHE A 62 5.43 9.37 -1.52
CA PHE A 62 4.33 9.47 -0.57
C PHE A 62 4.68 10.29 0.68
N SER A 63 5.96 10.48 0.98
CA SER A 63 6.41 11.38 2.06
C SER A 63 6.12 12.84 1.70
N GLU A 64 6.42 13.23 0.45
CA GLU A 64 6.12 14.57 -0.05
C GLU A 64 4.60 14.81 -0.16
N LEU A 65 3.85 13.82 -0.66
CA LEU A 65 2.39 13.88 -0.75
C LEU A 65 1.76 14.07 0.64
N ALA A 66 2.18 13.29 1.63
CA ALA A 66 1.70 13.38 3.00
C ALA A 66 2.07 14.74 3.62
N THR A 67 3.31 15.18 3.45
CA THR A 67 3.80 16.48 3.96
C THR A 67 3.00 17.64 3.38
N CYS A 68 2.65 17.60 2.10
CA CYS A 68 1.82 18.62 1.44
C CYS A 68 0.45 18.80 2.14
N HIS A 69 -0.11 17.72 2.67
CA HIS A 69 -1.38 17.71 3.40
C HIS A 69 -1.24 17.86 4.93
N GLY A 70 -0.01 18.01 5.45
CA GLY A 70 0.24 18.05 6.89
C GLY A 70 0.01 16.71 7.60
N VAL A 71 0.16 15.60 6.87
CA VAL A 71 0.04 14.23 7.38
C VAL A 71 1.43 13.72 7.72
N GLU A 72 1.58 13.13 8.91
CA GLU A 72 2.82 12.44 9.29
C GLU A 72 3.03 11.22 8.39
N HIS A 73 4.24 11.02 7.87
CA HIS A 73 4.61 9.86 7.07
C HIS A 73 5.67 9.03 7.81
N LEU A 74 5.40 7.74 7.91
CA LEU A 74 6.29 6.73 8.48
C LEU A 74 6.52 5.64 7.45
N LYS A 75 7.78 5.24 7.26
CA LYS A 75 8.15 4.16 6.35
C LYS A 75 9.02 3.14 7.08
N PRO A 76 8.40 2.27 7.91
CA PRO A 76 9.14 1.26 8.65
C PRO A 76 9.86 0.32 7.69
N SER A 77 11.08 -0.04 8.07
CA SER A 77 11.98 -0.93 7.32
C SER A 77 12.03 -2.36 7.89
N SER A 78 11.37 -2.57 9.04
CA SER A 78 11.27 -3.87 9.72
C SER A 78 9.89 -4.09 10.34
N TRP A 79 9.60 -5.34 10.71
CA TRP A 79 8.36 -5.68 11.42
C TRP A 79 8.32 -5.07 12.81
N GLU A 80 9.46 -4.98 13.49
CA GLU A 80 9.57 -4.35 14.81
C GLU A 80 9.24 -2.86 14.73
N GLU A 81 9.73 -2.15 13.71
CA GLU A 81 9.40 -0.74 13.48
C GLU A 81 7.93 -0.55 13.13
N PHE A 82 7.36 -1.46 12.33
CA PHE A 82 5.93 -1.44 12.00
C PHE A 82 5.06 -1.68 13.24
N GLU A 83 5.38 -2.69 14.05
CA GLU A 83 4.68 -2.99 15.30
C GLU A 83 4.76 -1.83 16.29
N ALA A 84 5.93 -1.20 16.42
CA ALA A 84 6.11 0.00 17.23
C ALA A 84 5.22 1.15 16.73
N ALA A 85 5.21 1.42 15.41
CA ALA A 85 4.36 2.45 14.82
C ALA A 85 2.87 2.17 15.07
N MET A 86 2.43 0.92 14.93
CA MET A 86 1.03 0.53 15.14
C MET A 86 0.62 0.55 16.63
N SER A 87 1.57 0.29 17.54
CA SER A 87 1.34 0.27 18.99
C SER A 87 1.29 1.67 19.59
N ASP A 88 1.89 2.67 18.94
CA ASP A 88 1.74 4.06 19.35
C ASP A 88 0.33 4.57 19.00
N LEU A 89 -0.53 4.62 20.01
CA LEU A 89 -1.89 5.17 19.92
C LEU A 89 -1.99 6.62 20.43
N SER A 90 -0.85 7.23 20.78
CA SER A 90 -0.82 8.58 21.35
C SER A 90 -0.94 9.68 20.31
N ALA A 91 -0.64 9.38 19.04
CA ALA A 91 -0.73 10.31 17.93
C ALA A 91 -2.19 10.73 17.66
N ALA A 92 -2.47 12.03 17.79
CA ALA A 92 -3.72 12.63 17.34
C ALA A 92 -3.62 13.06 15.87
N GLY A 93 -4.75 13.08 15.16
CA GLY A 93 -4.78 13.43 13.74
C GLY A 93 -4.59 12.21 12.85
N VAL A 94 -3.97 12.40 11.69
CA VAL A 94 -3.81 11.35 10.68
C VAL A 94 -2.34 11.13 10.38
N ARG A 95 -1.96 9.85 10.30
CA ARG A 95 -0.63 9.42 9.88
C ARG A 95 -0.72 8.36 8.78
N LEU A 96 0.27 8.37 7.91
CA LEU A 96 0.43 7.45 6.79
C LEU A 96 1.63 6.54 7.07
N VAL A 97 1.37 5.25 7.22
CA VAL A 97 2.40 4.21 7.41
C VAL A 97 2.56 3.47 6.08
N GLU A 98 3.66 3.72 5.38
CA GLU A 98 3.96 3.09 4.08
C GLU A 98 4.75 1.79 4.27
N LEU A 99 4.19 0.70 3.75
CA LEU A 99 4.85 -0.59 3.58
C LEU A 99 5.23 -0.78 2.12
N ALA A 100 6.53 -0.93 1.86
CA ALA A 100 7.00 -1.33 0.55
C ALA A 100 6.69 -2.82 0.34
N ALA A 101 6.07 -3.14 -0.79
CA ALA A 101 5.78 -4.51 -1.20
C ALA A 101 6.20 -4.74 -2.65
N ASP A 102 6.35 -6.00 -3.04
CA ASP A 102 6.70 -6.39 -4.40
C ASP A 102 5.59 -7.26 -4.96
N ARG A 103 4.76 -6.68 -5.82
CA ARG A 103 3.60 -7.35 -6.42
C ARG A 103 3.93 -8.65 -7.14
N LYS A 104 5.17 -8.84 -7.64
CA LYS A 104 5.60 -10.09 -8.29
C LYS A 104 5.94 -11.16 -7.27
N GLN A 105 6.62 -10.78 -6.19
CA GLN A 105 6.91 -11.69 -5.08
C GLN A 105 5.63 -12.10 -4.35
N ASP A 106 4.69 -11.17 -4.17
CA ASP A 106 3.41 -11.39 -3.52
C ASP A 106 2.59 -12.49 -4.21
N VAL A 107 2.62 -12.57 -5.55
CA VAL A 107 1.93 -13.64 -6.30
C VAL A 107 2.52 -15.02 -6.01
N SER A 108 3.86 -15.14 -6.00
CA SER A 108 4.52 -16.41 -5.68
C SER A 108 4.19 -16.84 -4.25
N LEU A 109 4.36 -15.93 -3.28
CA LEU A 109 4.08 -16.19 -1.88
C LEU A 109 2.63 -16.62 -1.67
N ARG A 110 1.68 -15.93 -2.32
CA ARG A 110 0.26 -16.28 -2.25
C ARG A 110 -0.01 -17.68 -2.80
N ALA A 111 0.61 -18.06 -3.92
CA ALA A 111 0.46 -19.38 -4.51
C ALA A 111 0.98 -20.47 -3.56
N ASP A 112 2.14 -20.25 -2.96
CA ASP A 112 2.75 -21.17 -2.00
C ASP A 112 1.86 -21.36 -0.76
N LEU A 113 1.40 -20.27 -0.15
CA LEU A 113 0.51 -20.31 1.02
C LEU A 113 -0.83 -21.00 0.74
N LEU A 114 -1.40 -20.80 -0.47
CA LEU A 114 -2.65 -21.48 -0.86
C LEU A 114 -2.43 -22.97 -1.12
N ALA A 115 -1.28 -23.35 -1.68
CA ALA A 115 -0.93 -24.76 -1.87
C ALA A 115 -0.73 -25.46 -0.52
N GLU A 116 -0.06 -24.82 0.44
CA GLU A 116 0.11 -25.34 1.80
C GLU A 116 -1.23 -25.52 2.53
N ALA A 117 -2.11 -24.51 2.46
CA ALA A 117 -3.44 -24.54 3.06
C ALA A 117 -4.36 -25.59 2.41
N GLY A 118 -4.23 -25.80 1.10
CA GLY A 118 -4.97 -26.84 0.38
C GLY A 118 -4.46 -28.26 0.65
N ALA A 119 -3.17 -28.42 0.96
CA ALA A 119 -2.58 -29.71 1.32
C ALA A 119 -2.93 -30.18 2.74
N THR A 120 -3.47 -29.29 3.58
CA THR A 120 -3.93 -29.59 4.95
C THR A 120 -5.43 -29.87 5.06
N ALA A 121 -6.17 -29.85 3.95
CA ALA A 121 -7.61 -30.15 3.85
C ALA A 121 -7.87 -31.53 3.22
#